data_AF-A0A966HRA9-F1
#
_entry.id   AF-A0A966HRA9-F1
#
_cell.length_a   1.000
_cell.length_b   1.000
_cell.length_c   1.000
_cell.angle_alpha   90.00
_cell.angle_beta   90.00
_cell.angle_gamma   90.00
#
_symmetry.space_group_name_H-M   'P 1'
#
loop_
_entity.id
_entity.type
_entity.pdbx_description
1 polymer ?
#
loop_
_entity_poly.entity_id
_entity_poly.type
_entity_poly.pdbx_seq_one_letter_code
_entity_poly.pdbx_strand_id
1 'polypeptide(L)'
;KKINNLEVILGDVGLFKILVESLELPARWKLRLVKNFPRMEYFEDMLKRLETNYDLDQKAIKLDKQRLEDLEKLDPNTIIGGRTVSEIIKRFNKKIKDPRDDYKGKKNVRIIRDFLNINTSLQKAESKISSFFLKNKLNNLSIKNYLKKISRINKKIGKKYFINFKTNFGRNTDYYTGLVFLACVKKSSKIIELARGGEYNGLLKTLGYKRDIPAIGGAINLNELINL
;
A
#
# COMPACT_ATOMS: atom_id res chain seq x y z
N LYS A 1 6.31 34.93 14.49
CA LYS A 1 7.65 34.29 14.50
C LYS A 1 7.89 33.64 13.13
N LYS A 2 9.07 33.81 12.52
CA LYS A 2 9.46 33.05 11.32
C LYS A 2 9.97 31.68 11.77
N ILE A 3 9.46 30.59 11.18
CA ILE A 3 9.92 29.23 11.48
C ILE A 3 11.19 28.98 10.66
N ASN A 4 12.33 28.90 11.32
CA ASN A 4 13.60 28.56 10.68
C ASN A 4 13.71 27.02 10.54
N ASN A 5 14.38 26.55 9.49
CA ASN A 5 14.65 25.12 9.25
C ASN A 5 13.40 24.22 9.15
N LEU A 6 12.32 24.75 8.58
CA LEU A 6 11.13 23.96 8.25
C LEU A 6 11.47 22.92 7.18
N GLU A 7 11.31 21.65 7.53
CA GLU A 7 11.35 20.53 6.60
C GLU A 7 9.93 20.03 6.33
N VAL A 8 9.65 19.67 5.08
CA VAL A 8 8.39 19.02 4.72
C VAL A 8 8.67 17.63 4.17
N ILE A 9 8.03 16.62 4.73
CA ILE A 9 7.98 15.28 4.18
C ILE A 9 6.67 15.14 3.42
N LEU A 10 6.74 14.70 2.16
CA LEU A 10 5.60 14.44 1.30
C LEU A 10 5.59 12.98 0.88
N GLY A 11 4.41 12.39 0.75
CA GLY A 11 4.22 11.05 0.19
C GLY A 11 2.89 10.96 -0.53
N ASP A 12 2.64 9.83 -1.18
CA ASP A 12 1.34 9.53 -1.76
C ASP A 12 1.04 8.03 -1.61
N VAL A 13 0.13 7.71 -0.70
CA VAL A 13 -0.26 6.33 -0.36
C VAL A 13 -0.90 5.63 -1.58
N GLY A 14 -1.56 6.40 -2.45
CA GLY A 14 -2.18 5.86 -3.66
C GLY A 14 -1.18 5.30 -4.66
N LEU A 15 0.07 5.77 -4.66
CA LEU A 15 1.12 5.20 -5.52
C LEU A 15 1.43 3.75 -5.18
N PHE A 16 1.33 3.35 -3.91
CA PHE A 16 1.54 1.96 -3.53
C PHE A 16 0.44 1.04 -4.10
N LYS A 17 -0.80 1.50 -4.11
CA LYS A 17 -1.90 0.77 -4.76
C LYS A 17 -1.64 0.60 -6.27
N ILE A 18 -1.22 1.68 -6.95
CA ILE A 18 -0.85 1.64 -8.37
C ILE A 18 0.29 0.66 -8.65
N LEU A 19 1.31 0.65 -7.77
CA LEU A 19 2.40 -0.32 -7.86
C LEU A 19 1.87 -1.76 -7.79
N VAL A 20 1.10 -2.08 -6.74
CA VAL A 20 0.60 -3.44 -6.50
C VAL A 20 -0.31 -3.91 -7.63
N GLU A 21 -1.14 -3.03 -8.18
CA GLU A 21 -1.99 -3.34 -9.34
C GLU A 21 -1.17 -3.72 -10.58
N SER A 22 0.00 -3.12 -10.77
CA SER A 22 0.91 -3.40 -11.89
C SER A 22 1.79 -4.64 -11.73
N LEU A 23 1.85 -5.25 -10.54
CA LEU A 23 2.64 -6.46 -10.33
C LEU A 23 1.97 -7.69 -10.93
N GLU A 24 2.77 -8.65 -11.39
CA GLU A 24 2.33 -9.99 -11.78
C GLU A 24 2.04 -10.82 -10.52
N LEU A 25 0.91 -10.54 -9.87
CA LEU A 25 0.47 -11.19 -8.62
C LEU A 25 -1.01 -11.59 -8.71
N PRO A 26 -1.42 -12.66 -8.01
CA PRO A 26 -2.83 -13.01 -7.87
C PRO A 26 -3.65 -11.91 -7.21
N ALA A 27 -4.91 -11.79 -7.61
CA ALA A 27 -5.81 -10.74 -7.13
C ALA A 27 -5.91 -10.71 -5.59
N ARG A 28 -5.86 -11.86 -4.93
CA ARG A 28 -5.91 -11.93 -3.47
C ARG A 28 -4.66 -11.38 -2.81
N TRP A 29 -3.47 -11.62 -3.38
CA TRP A 29 -2.24 -11.02 -2.89
C TRP A 29 -2.25 -9.51 -3.06
N LYS A 30 -2.68 -9.03 -4.23
CA LYS A 30 -2.85 -7.60 -4.48
C LYS A 30 -3.76 -6.95 -3.43
N LEU A 31 -4.94 -7.56 -3.20
CA LEU A 31 -5.90 -7.10 -2.20
C LEU A 31 -5.31 -7.07 -0.78
N ARG A 32 -4.62 -8.15 -0.38
CA ARG A 32 -4.02 -8.24 0.97
C ARG A 32 -2.89 -7.24 1.16
N LEU A 33 -2.04 -7.04 0.14
CA LEU A 33 -0.91 -6.09 0.19
C LEU A 33 -1.43 -4.66 0.39
N VAL A 34 -2.43 -4.25 -0.40
CA VAL A 34 -3.05 -2.92 -0.27
C VAL A 34 -3.74 -2.78 1.09
N LYS A 35 -4.57 -3.76 1.49
CA LYS A 35 -5.32 -3.71 2.75
C LYS A 35 -4.43 -3.62 3.99
N ASN A 36 -3.31 -4.34 4.00
CA ASN A 36 -2.43 -4.41 5.16
C ASN A 36 -1.19 -3.53 5.03
N PHE A 37 -1.13 -2.63 4.03
CA PHE A 37 -0.01 -1.72 3.85
C PHE A 37 0.35 -0.93 5.13
N PRO A 38 -0.63 -0.50 5.95
CA PRO A 38 -0.34 0.18 7.20
C PRO A 38 0.22 -0.67 8.33
N ARG A 39 -0.07 -1.98 8.33
CA ARG A 39 0.27 -2.91 9.40
C ARG A 39 1.69 -3.40 9.20
N MET A 40 2.69 -2.61 9.59
CA MET A 40 4.10 -2.83 9.23
C MET A 40 4.60 -4.27 9.50
N GLU A 41 4.44 -4.78 10.72
CA GLU A 41 4.90 -6.14 11.07
C GLU A 41 4.21 -7.22 10.21
N TYR A 42 2.88 -7.17 10.14
CA TYR A 42 2.10 -8.11 9.34
C TYR A 42 2.40 -8.01 7.84
N PHE A 43 2.65 -6.80 7.35
CA PHE A 43 3.03 -6.54 5.96
C PHE A 43 4.39 -7.16 5.65
N GLU A 44 5.37 -7.02 6.53
CA GLU A 44 6.68 -7.66 6.35
C GLU A 44 6.58 -9.19 6.38
N ASP A 45 5.78 -9.76 7.27
CA ASP A 45 5.54 -11.20 7.29
C ASP A 45 4.83 -11.68 6.01
N MET A 46 3.90 -10.89 5.48
CA MET A 46 3.30 -11.15 4.17
C MET A 46 4.35 -11.14 3.05
N LEU A 47 5.26 -10.16 3.03
CA LEU A 47 6.33 -10.11 2.03
C LEU A 47 7.25 -11.32 2.15
N LYS A 48 7.63 -11.73 3.37
CA LYS A 48 8.43 -12.95 3.60
C LYS A 48 7.73 -14.18 3.03
N ARG A 49 6.44 -14.36 3.31
CA ARG A 49 5.64 -15.49 2.78
C ARG A 49 5.58 -15.46 1.25
N LEU A 50 5.40 -14.29 0.64
CA LEU A 50 5.38 -14.12 -0.81
C LEU A 50 6.75 -14.39 -1.45
N GLU A 51 7.84 -14.07 -0.74
CA GLU A 51 9.21 -14.26 -1.20
C GLU A 51 9.66 -15.72 -1.15
N THR A 52 9.22 -16.46 -0.13
CA THR A 52 9.75 -17.78 0.23
C THR A 52 8.80 -18.94 -0.06
N ASN A 53 7.51 -18.67 -0.30
CA ASN A 53 6.44 -19.69 -0.30
C ASN A 53 6.41 -20.54 1.00
N TYR A 54 6.96 -20.03 2.11
CA TYR A 54 7.26 -20.80 3.33
C TYR A 54 6.03 -21.32 4.09
N ASP A 55 4.85 -20.76 3.85
CA ASP A 55 3.58 -21.11 4.54
C ASP A 55 2.96 -22.46 4.09
N LEU A 56 3.65 -23.26 3.28
CA LEU A 56 3.10 -24.46 2.66
C LEU A 56 3.60 -25.73 3.36
N ASP A 57 2.86 -26.17 4.38
CA ASP A 57 2.96 -27.56 4.84
C ASP A 57 2.44 -28.49 3.75
N GLN A 58 3.37 -29.13 3.04
CA GLN A 58 3.06 -30.05 1.95
C GLN A 58 2.19 -31.24 2.42
N LYS A 59 2.30 -31.66 3.68
CA LYS A 59 1.49 -32.75 4.24
C LYS A 59 0.05 -32.30 4.43
N ALA A 60 -0.16 -31.14 5.04
CA ALA A 60 -1.50 -30.54 5.17
C ALA A 60 -2.15 -30.31 3.80
N ILE A 61 -1.38 -29.84 2.80
CA ILE A 61 -1.88 -29.64 1.44
C ILE A 61 -2.31 -30.96 0.78
N LYS A 62 -1.53 -32.03 0.96
CA LYS A 62 -1.88 -33.36 0.41
C LYS A 62 -3.16 -33.89 1.05
N LEU A 63 -3.28 -33.80 2.38
CA LEU A 63 -4.48 -34.20 3.11
C LEU A 63 -5.71 -33.40 2.68
N ASP A 64 -5.57 -32.08 2.55
CA ASP A 64 -6.65 -31.20 2.09
C ASP A 64 -7.07 -31.51 0.64
N LYS A 65 -6.13 -31.90 -0.24
CA LYS A 65 -6.44 -32.35 -1.60
C LYS A 65 -7.22 -33.67 -1.63
N GLN A 66 -6.86 -34.63 -0.77
CA GLN A 66 -7.62 -35.88 -0.64
C GLN A 66 -9.06 -35.62 -0.20
N ARG A 67 -9.25 -34.72 0.79
CA ARG A 67 -10.59 -34.30 1.22
C ARG A 67 -11.39 -33.60 0.11
N LEU A 68 -10.73 -32.94 -0.84
CA LEU A 68 -11.40 -32.36 -1.99
C LEU A 68 -12.00 -33.45 -2.90
N GLU A 69 -11.24 -34.52 -3.16
CA GLU A 69 -11.72 -35.65 -3.97
C GLU A 69 -12.95 -36.33 -3.33
N ASP A 70 -12.99 -36.40 -2.00
CA ASP A 70 -14.15 -36.91 -1.28
C ASP A 70 -15.37 -35.97 -1.39
N LEU A 71 -15.15 -34.66 -1.31
CA LEU A 71 -16.21 -33.66 -1.51
C LEU A 71 -16.76 -33.67 -2.94
N GLU A 72 -15.93 -33.92 -3.95
CA GLU A 72 -16.35 -33.98 -5.35
C GLU A 72 -17.29 -35.16 -5.65
N LYS A 73 -17.33 -36.17 -4.79
CA LYS A 73 -18.25 -37.33 -4.89
C LYS A 73 -19.61 -37.09 -4.23
N LEU A 74 -19.77 -36.01 -3.46
CA LEU A 74 -21.03 -35.66 -2.78
C LEU A 74 -21.94 -34.84 -3.69
N ASP A 75 -23.24 -34.82 -3.38
CA ASP A 75 -24.20 -33.95 -4.06
C ASP A 75 -23.79 -32.47 -3.89
N PRO A 76 -23.59 -31.70 -4.99
CA PRO A 76 -23.25 -30.28 -4.98
C PRO A 76 -24.12 -29.38 -4.09
N ASN A 77 -25.36 -29.77 -3.81
CA ASN A 77 -26.32 -29.03 -3.01
C ASN A 77 -26.31 -29.40 -1.52
N THR A 78 -25.58 -30.46 -1.13
CA THR A 78 -25.44 -30.85 0.28
C THR A 78 -24.83 -29.72 1.10
N ILE A 79 -25.39 -29.44 2.27
CA ILE A 79 -24.92 -28.38 3.17
C ILE A 79 -23.96 -28.94 4.22
N ILE A 80 -22.76 -28.37 4.28
CA ILE A 80 -21.74 -28.68 5.29
C ILE A 80 -21.30 -27.36 5.94
N GLY A 81 -21.50 -27.22 7.25
CA GLY A 81 -21.09 -26.01 8.00
C GLY A 81 -21.70 -24.71 7.45
N GLY A 82 -22.95 -24.77 6.96
CA GLY A 82 -23.68 -23.62 6.42
C GLY A 82 -23.30 -23.20 5.00
N ARG A 83 -22.57 -24.04 4.24
CA ARG A 83 -22.27 -23.83 2.82
C ARG A 83 -22.60 -25.07 2.00
N THR A 84 -22.92 -24.89 0.73
CA THR A 84 -23.07 -26.02 -0.19
C THR A 84 -21.71 -26.63 -0.53
N VAL A 85 -21.68 -27.92 -0.84
CA VAL A 85 -20.47 -28.63 -1.31
C VAL A 85 -19.87 -27.91 -2.53
N SER A 86 -20.70 -27.48 -3.48
CA SER A 86 -20.27 -26.71 -4.65
C SER A 86 -19.53 -25.42 -4.29
N GLU A 87 -20.00 -24.68 -3.29
CA GLU A 87 -19.33 -23.48 -2.79
C GLU A 87 -17.99 -23.79 -2.12
N ILE A 88 -17.93 -24.88 -1.34
CA ILE A 88 -16.71 -25.32 -0.66
C ILE A 88 -15.65 -25.68 -1.70
N ILE A 89 -15.98 -26.52 -2.68
CA ILE A 89 -15.09 -26.91 -3.79
C ILE A 89 -14.61 -25.68 -4.55
N LYS A 90 -15.52 -24.78 -4.95
CA LYS A 90 -15.19 -23.54 -5.67
C LYS A 90 -14.20 -22.66 -4.89
N ARG A 91 -14.41 -22.50 -3.58
CA ARG A 91 -13.52 -21.71 -2.72
C ARG A 91 -12.17 -22.40 -2.53
N PHE A 92 -12.16 -23.71 -2.40
CA PHE A 92 -10.94 -24.50 -2.24
C PHE A 92 -10.07 -24.44 -3.50
N ASN A 93 -10.66 -24.67 -4.67
CA ASN A 93 -9.99 -24.53 -5.97
C ASN A 93 -9.44 -23.11 -6.18
N LYS A 94 -10.19 -22.07 -5.75
CA LYS A 94 -9.68 -20.70 -5.76
C LYS A 94 -8.47 -20.51 -4.84
N LYS A 95 -8.43 -21.15 -3.67
CA LYS A 95 -7.30 -21.09 -2.74
C LYS A 95 -6.07 -21.88 -3.23
N ILE A 96 -6.27 -22.99 -3.96
CA ILE A 96 -5.16 -23.75 -4.57
C ILE A 96 -4.52 -22.95 -5.70
N LYS A 97 -5.32 -22.29 -6.54
CA LYS A 97 -4.83 -21.48 -7.67
C LYS A 97 -4.18 -20.16 -7.23
N ASP A 98 -4.54 -19.65 -6.05
CA ASP A 98 -3.82 -18.58 -5.35
C ASP A 98 -2.49 -19.12 -4.81
N PRO A 99 -1.39 -18.37 -4.96
CA PRO A 99 -0.10 -18.89 -5.35
C PRO A 99 0.45 -19.91 -4.36
N ARG A 100 0.38 -21.18 -4.77
CA ARG A 100 1.21 -22.26 -4.23
C ARG A 100 2.37 -22.60 -5.16
N ASP A 101 2.30 -22.23 -6.44
CA ASP A 101 3.33 -22.53 -7.43
C ASP A 101 3.60 -21.32 -8.37
N ASP A 102 4.88 -21.06 -8.65
CA ASP A 102 5.41 -20.30 -9.80
C ASP A 102 5.08 -18.80 -9.97
N TYR A 103 4.93 -18.06 -8.87
CA TYR A 103 4.93 -16.60 -8.96
C TYR A 103 6.35 -16.11 -8.79
N LYS A 104 6.74 -15.09 -9.56
CA LYS A 104 7.99 -14.33 -9.40
C LYS A 104 7.98 -13.54 -8.06
N GLY A 105 7.60 -14.19 -6.96
CA GLY A 105 7.38 -13.64 -5.62
C GLY A 105 8.63 -12.92 -5.12
N LYS A 106 9.80 -13.55 -5.23
CA LYS A 106 11.10 -12.90 -4.96
C LYS A 106 11.30 -11.60 -5.76
N LYS A 107 11.00 -11.60 -7.07
CA LYS A 107 11.09 -10.41 -7.92
C LYS A 107 10.09 -9.34 -7.49
N ASN A 108 8.83 -9.70 -7.27
CA ASN A 108 7.78 -8.76 -6.87
C ASN A 108 8.06 -8.15 -5.48
N VAL A 109 8.52 -8.96 -4.52
CA VAL A 109 8.94 -8.49 -3.20
C VAL A 109 10.13 -7.55 -3.29
N ARG A 110 11.13 -7.86 -4.13
CA ARG A 110 12.24 -6.92 -4.40
C ARG A 110 11.73 -5.59 -4.95
N ILE A 111 10.84 -5.62 -5.95
CA ILE A 111 10.23 -4.39 -6.51
C ILE A 111 9.49 -3.61 -5.43
N ILE A 112 8.70 -4.27 -4.58
CA ILE A 112 7.98 -3.62 -3.47
C ILE A 112 8.98 -2.95 -2.51
N ARG A 113 10.01 -3.67 -2.06
CA ARG A 113 11.02 -3.11 -1.13
C ARG A 113 11.78 -1.94 -1.78
N ASP A 114 12.21 -2.08 -3.03
CA ASP A 114 12.89 -1.01 -3.77
C ASP A 114 11.99 0.23 -3.91
N PHE A 115 10.69 0.04 -4.16
CA PHE A 115 9.72 1.13 -4.20
C PHE A 115 9.62 1.83 -2.84
N LEU A 116 9.48 1.09 -1.75
CA LEU A 116 9.35 1.65 -0.39
C LEU A 116 10.61 2.40 0.08
N ASN A 117 11.76 2.10 -0.51
CA ASN A 117 13.03 2.79 -0.23
C ASN A 117 13.22 4.08 -1.04
N ILE A 118 12.29 4.47 -1.92
CA ILE A 118 12.38 5.72 -2.65
C ILE A 118 12.26 6.90 -1.68
N ASN A 119 13.36 7.63 -1.55
CA ASN A 119 13.51 8.83 -0.75
C ASN A 119 14.29 9.86 -1.60
N THR A 120 13.65 10.95 -2.00
CA THR A 120 14.23 11.92 -2.95
C THR A 120 13.61 13.30 -2.80
N SER A 121 14.26 14.34 -3.30
CA SER A 121 13.68 15.69 -3.26
C SER A 121 12.44 15.78 -4.16
N LEU A 122 11.48 16.64 -3.82
CA LEU A 122 10.24 16.79 -4.59
C LEU A 122 10.48 17.11 -6.07
N GLN A 123 11.57 17.82 -6.39
CA GLN A 123 11.95 18.15 -7.77
C GLN A 123 12.33 16.91 -8.59
N LYS A 124 12.87 15.88 -7.94
CA LYS A 124 13.29 14.61 -8.57
C LYS A 124 12.24 13.51 -8.44
N ALA A 125 11.17 13.72 -7.65
CA ALA A 125 10.18 12.70 -7.36
C ALA A 125 9.50 12.15 -8.63
N GLU A 126 9.04 13.03 -9.52
CA GLU A 126 8.34 12.63 -10.74
C GLU A 126 9.22 11.75 -11.65
N SER A 127 10.46 12.18 -11.91
CA SER A 127 11.39 11.43 -12.75
C SER A 127 11.83 10.13 -12.08
N LYS A 128 12.13 10.15 -10.78
CA LYS A 128 12.53 8.94 -10.02
C LYS A 128 11.44 7.87 -10.04
N ILE A 129 10.18 8.25 -9.82
CA ILE A 129 9.05 7.31 -9.88
C ILE A 129 8.85 6.81 -11.31
N SER A 130 8.90 7.68 -12.31
CA SER A 130 8.73 7.29 -13.72
C SER A 130 9.81 6.30 -14.15
N SER A 131 11.08 6.59 -13.87
CA SER A 131 12.21 5.71 -14.14
C SER A 131 12.10 4.38 -13.38
N PHE A 132 11.57 4.39 -12.15
CA PHE A 132 11.33 3.16 -11.39
C PHE A 132 10.31 2.25 -12.10
N PHE A 133 9.20 2.79 -12.57
CA PHE A 133 8.18 2.01 -13.29
C PHE A 133 8.71 1.48 -14.63
N LEU A 134 9.44 2.31 -15.38
CA LEU A 134 10.08 1.92 -16.65
C LEU A 134 11.10 0.80 -16.44
N LYS A 135 12.04 0.95 -15.48
CA LYS A 135 13.08 -0.04 -15.17
C LYS A 135 12.50 -1.40 -14.84
N ASN A 136 11.38 -1.43 -14.12
CA ASN A 136 10.71 -2.66 -13.69
C ASN A 136 9.68 -3.19 -14.69
N LYS A 137 9.53 -2.55 -15.87
CA LYS A 137 8.55 -2.89 -16.91
C LYS A 137 7.11 -2.94 -16.39
N LEU A 138 6.77 -2.01 -15.49
CA LEU A 138 5.45 -1.93 -14.87
C LEU A 138 4.50 -1.11 -15.76
N ASN A 139 3.41 -1.73 -16.23
CA ASN A 139 2.38 -1.03 -17.00
C ASN A 139 1.31 -0.47 -16.05
N ASN A 140 1.11 0.85 -16.04
CA ASN A 140 -0.08 1.46 -15.45
C ASN A 140 -0.39 2.82 -16.10
N LEU A 141 -1.54 2.94 -16.76
CA LEU A 141 -1.99 4.23 -17.30
C LEU A 141 -2.32 5.25 -16.19
N SER A 142 -2.73 4.77 -15.02
CA SER A 142 -3.18 5.62 -13.91
C SER A 142 -2.05 6.37 -13.20
N ILE A 143 -0.79 5.91 -13.31
CA ILE A 143 0.35 6.57 -12.65
C ILE A 143 0.51 8.02 -13.09
N LYS A 144 0.17 8.34 -14.35
CA LYS A 144 0.27 9.69 -14.92
C LYS A 144 -0.51 10.72 -14.10
N ASN A 145 -1.65 10.36 -13.53
CA ASN A 145 -2.47 11.29 -12.73
C ASN A 145 -1.80 11.62 -11.40
N TYR A 146 -1.19 10.63 -10.74
CA TYR A 146 -0.43 10.82 -9.50
C TYR A 146 0.84 11.65 -9.74
N LEU A 147 1.56 11.38 -10.83
CA LEU A 147 2.74 12.15 -11.23
C LEU A 147 2.38 13.61 -11.55
N LYS A 148 1.28 13.85 -12.27
CA LYS A 148 0.76 15.21 -12.51
C LYS A 148 0.48 15.96 -11.21
N LYS A 149 -0.08 15.29 -10.19
CA LYS A 149 -0.31 15.89 -8.87
C LYS A 149 1.00 16.30 -8.21
N ILE A 150 1.99 15.41 -8.17
CA ILE A 150 3.34 15.68 -7.64
C ILE A 150 3.99 16.86 -8.39
N SER A 151 3.92 16.85 -9.71
CA SER A 151 4.47 17.90 -10.58
C SER A 151 3.85 19.28 -10.30
N ARG A 152 2.52 19.33 -10.11
CA ARG A 152 1.80 20.58 -9.76
C ARG A 152 2.23 21.12 -8.39
N ILE A 153 2.39 20.25 -7.39
CA ILE A 153 2.88 20.66 -6.06
C ILE A 153 4.31 21.19 -6.18
N ASN A 154 5.17 20.48 -6.90
CA ASN A 154 6.55 20.90 -7.13
C ASN A 154 6.63 22.29 -7.79
N LYS A 155 5.82 22.54 -8.83
CA LYS A 155 5.77 23.85 -9.50
C LYS A 155 5.32 24.97 -8.56
N LYS A 156 4.35 24.73 -7.67
CA LYS A 156 3.80 25.75 -6.77
C LYS A 156 4.70 26.06 -5.56
N ILE A 157 5.24 25.02 -4.92
CA ILE A 157 5.92 25.16 -3.62
C ILE A 157 7.31 24.51 -3.56
N GLY A 158 7.69 23.68 -4.53
CA GLY A 158 8.94 22.93 -4.51
C GLY A 158 10.21 23.79 -4.63
N LYS A 159 10.11 25.02 -5.16
CA LYS A 159 11.23 26.00 -5.12
C LYS A 159 11.30 26.79 -3.81
N LYS A 160 10.20 26.85 -3.06
CA LYS A 160 10.05 27.70 -1.86
C LYS A 160 10.47 26.99 -0.57
N TYR A 161 10.28 25.67 -0.53
CA TYR A 161 10.52 24.87 0.67
C TYR A 161 11.40 23.67 0.36
N PHE A 162 12.17 23.22 1.35
CA PHE A 162 12.85 21.94 1.30
C PHE A 162 11.82 20.82 1.54
N ILE A 163 11.43 20.15 0.45
CA ILE A 163 10.43 19.09 0.48
C ILE A 163 11.08 17.77 0.09
N ASN A 164 11.10 16.84 1.04
CA ASN A 164 11.55 15.48 0.83
C ASN A 164 10.36 14.56 0.52
N PHE A 165 10.42 13.86 -0.60
CA PHE A 165 9.40 12.93 -1.04
C PHE A 165 9.79 11.49 -0.67
N LYS A 166 8.88 10.79 -0.01
CA LYS A 166 9.05 9.39 0.43
C LYS A 166 7.82 8.56 0.05
N THR A 167 8.04 7.43 -0.61
CA THR A 167 6.97 6.50 -1.01
C THR A 167 6.43 5.66 0.14
N ASN A 168 7.21 5.44 1.20
CA ASN A 168 6.79 4.74 2.40
C ASN A 168 6.14 5.65 3.46
N PHE A 169 6.08 6.96 3.22
CA PHE A 169 5.51 7.91 4.17
C PHE A 169 3.97 7.89 4.14
N GLY A 170 3.36 8.05 5.31
CA GLY A 170 1.90 8.00 5.51
C GLY A 170 1.30 6.61 5.56
N ARG A 171 2.10 5.55 5.38
CA ARG A 171 1.61 4.17 5.47
C ARG A 171 1.02 3.85 6.83
N ASN A 172 1.51 4.45 7.92
CA ASN A 172 1.09 4.17 9.29
C ASN A 172 -0.33 4.65 9.67
N THR A 173 -1.11 5.16 8.72
CA THR A 173 -2.44 5.69 8.96
C THR A 173 -3.44 5.08 7.97
N ASP A 174 -4.39 4.31 8.48
CA ASP A 174 -5.29 3.48 7.66
C ASP A 174 -6.28 4.29 6.80
N TYR A 175 -6.56 5.55 7.15
CA TYR A 175 -7.58 6.35 6.47
C TYR A 175 -7.05 7.21 5.32
N TYR A 176 -5.73 7.36 5.16
CA TYR A 176 -5.18 8.13 4.03
C TYR A 176 -5.25 7.32 2.73
N THR A 177 -5.75 7.98 1.68
CA THR A 177 -6.00 7.36 0.37
C THR A 177 -5.10 7.88 -0.75
N GLY A 178 -4.29 8.91 -0.48
CA GLY A 178 -3.50 9.58 -1.50
C GLY A 178 -2.37 10.43 -0.93
N LEU A 179 -2.28 11.70 -1.36
CA LEU A 179 -1.22 12.61 -0.92
C LEU A 179 -1.22 12.76 0.60
N VAL A 180 -0.04 12.75 1.21
CA VAL A 180 0.16 12.93 2.65
C VAL A 180 1.34 13.87 2.89
N PHE A 181 1.31 14.64 3.96
CA PHE A 181 2.40 15.53 4.34
C PHE A 181 2.65 15.56 5.84
N LEU A 182 3.89 15.88 6.21
CA LEU A 182 4.32 16.27 7.54
C LEU A 182 5.21 17.52 7.40
N ALA A 183 4.88 18.59 8.09
CA ALA A 183 5.75 19.73 8.30
C ALA A 183 6.39 19.60 9.69
N CYS A 184 7.71 19.64 9.75
CA CYS A 184 8.46 19.46 10.98
C CYS A 184 9.70 20.35 11.04
N VAL A 185 10.25 20.50 12.24
CA VAL A 185 11.58 21.08 12.46
C VAL A 185 12.45 20.09 13.20
N LYS A 186 13.76 20.18 13.01
CA LYS A 186 14.74 19.42 13.82
C LYS A 186 15.31 20.33 14.90
N LYS A 187 15.16 19.94 16.16
CA LYS A 187 15.72 20.63 17.33
C LYS A 187 16.48 19.61 18.17
N SER A 188 17.78 19.82 18.37
CA SER A 188 18.64 18.91 19.15
C SER A 188 18.49 17.43 18.77
N SER A 189 18.53 17.14 17.46
CA SER A 189 18.34 15.79 16.88
C SER A 189 16.95 15.16 17.05
N LYS A 190 15.99 15.86 17.68
CA LYS A 190 14.58 15.45 17.75
C LYS A 190 13.78 16.07 16.61
N ILE A 191 12.92 15.27 15.97
CA ILE A 191 11.93 15.77 15.00
C ILE A 191 10.71 16.26 15.79
N ILE A 192 10.38 17.54 15.62
CA ILE A 192 9.19 18.16 16.20
C ILE A 192 8.15 18.31 15.08
N GLU A 193 7.01 17.63 15.23
CA GLU A 193 5.92 17.67 14.26
C GLU A 193 5.05 18.91 14.46
N LEU A 194 4.97 19.77 13.44
CA LEU A 194 4.20 21.02 13.49
C LEU A 194 2.85 20.90 12.82
N ALA A 195 2.79 20.18 11.70
CA ALA A 195 1.54 19.93 11.02
C ALA A 195 1.58 18.62 10.25
N ARG A 196 0.44 17.92 10.17
CA ARG A 196 0.30 16.66 9.45
C ARG A 196 -1.03 16.62 8.74
N GLY A 197 -1.07 16.05 7.56
CA GLY A 197 -2.32 15.93 6.81
C GLY A 197 -2.22 15.04 5.59
N GLY A 198 -3.31 14.96 4.86
CA GLY A 198 -3.38 14.18 3.63
C GLY A 198 -4.79 14.04 3.08
N GLU A 199 -4.90 13.28 1.99
CA GLU A 199 -6.13 12.91 1.30
C GLU A 199 -6.78 11.69 1.98
N TYR A 200 -8.07 11.74 2.26
CA TYR A 200 -8.82 10.70 2.99
C TYR A 200 -10.20 10.45 2.37
N ASN A 201 -10.22 10.12 1.08
CA ASN A 201 -11.42 10.06 0.26
C ASN A 201 -12.42 8.97 0.71
N GLY A 202 -11.93 7.92 1.39
CA GLY A 202 -12.72 6.78 1.84
C GLY A 202 -13.26 6.90 3.27
N LEU A 203 -12.94 7.99 3.99
CA LEU A 203 -13.29 8.12 5.41
C LEU A 203 -14.80 8.10 5.63
N LEU A 204 -15.56 8.92 4.90
CA LEU A 204 -17.01 8.99 5.06
C LEU A 204 -17.71 7.67 4.70
N LYS A 205 -17.19 6.96 3.69
CA LYS A 205 -17.70 5.63 3.32
C LYS A 205 -17.47 4.62 4.44
N THR A 206 -16.32 4.67 5.10
CA THR A 206 -16.00 3.84 6.26
C THR A 206 -16.95 4.11 7.43
N LEU A 207 -17.45 5.35 7.54
CA LEU A 207 -18.42 5.78 8.55
C LEU A 207 -19.90 5.53 8.14
N GLY A 208 -20.16 4.83 7.05
CA GLY A 208 -21.52 4.44 6.63
C GLY A 208 -22.13 5.26 5.49
N TYR A 209 -21.39 6.20 4.90
CA TYR A 209 -21.85 6.90 3.71
C TYR A 209 -21.81 6.02 2.45
N LYS A 210 -22.66 6.32 1.45
CA LYS A 210 -22.88 5.42 0.29
C LYS A 210 -21.73 5.39 -0.73
N ARG A 211 -20.89 6.42 -0.79
CA ARG A 211 -19.83 6.56 -1.80
C ARG A 211 -18.57 7.22 -1.23
N ASP A 212 -17.46 7.12 -1.95
CA ASP A 212 -16.25 7.86 -1.61
C ASP A 212 -16.47 9.37 -1.92
N ILE A 213 -15.97 10.25 -1.06
CA ILE A 213 -16.03 11.71 -1.23
C ILE A 213 -14.60 12.25 -1.22
N PRO A 214 -14.13 12.93 -2.28
CA PRO A 214 -12.82 13.56 -2.28
C PRO A 214 -12.64 14.49 -1.08
N ALA A 215 -11.63 14.23 -0.26
CA ALA A 215 -11.37 14.98 0.96
C ALA A 215 -9.86 15.09 1.21
N ILE A 216 -9.42 16.29 1.61
CA ILE A 216 -8.03 16.57 1.99
C ILE A 216 -8.05 17.56 3.15
N GLY A 217 -7.13 17.39 4.10
CA GLY A 217 -7.02 18.26 5.26
C GLY A 217 -5.75 18.00 6.05
N GLY A 218 -5.58 18.74 7.12
CA GLY A 218 -4.46 18.57 8.04
C GLY A 218 -4.71 19.28 9.36
N ALA A 219 -3.92 18.92 10.36
CA ALA A 219 -3.93 19.51 11.68
C ALA A 219 -2.59 20.18 11.96
N ILE A 220 -2.62 21.25 12.74
CA ILE A 220 -1.44 21.96 13.25
C ILE A 220 -1.33 21.66 14.74
N ASN A 221 -0.15 21.26 15.19
CA ASN A 221 0.15 21.08 16.61
C ASN A 221 0.48 22.45 17.23
N LEU A 222 -0.53 23.07 17.82
CA LEU A 222 -0.39 24.40 18.43
C LEU A 222 0.60 24.40 19.59
N ASN A 223 0.66 23.33 20.39
CA ASN A 223 1.58 23.25 21.53
C ASN A 223 3.05 23.28 21.05
N GLU A 224 3.38 22.46 20.05
CA GLU A 224 4.74 22.47 19.48
C GLU A 224 5.04 23.77 18.74
N LEU A 225 4.05 24.36 18.07
CA LEU A 225 4.22 25.63 17.36
C LEU A 225 4.48 26.81 18.30
N ILE A 226 3.81 26.86 19.45
CA ILE A 226 3.99 27.91 20.46
C ILE A 226 5.36 27.74 21.17
N ASN A 227 5.73 26.49 21.48
CA ASN A 227 6.95 26.13 22.20
C ASN A 227 8.21 26.02 21.32
N LEU A 228 8.07 26.31 20.02
CA LEU A 228 9.17 26.28 19.06
C LEU A 228 10.26 27.32 19.40
#